data_AF-A0A9W6T679-F1
#
_entry.id   AF-A0A9W6T679-F1
#
_cell.length_a   1.000
_cell.length_b   1.000
_cell.length_c   1.000
_cell.angle_alpha   90.00
_cell.angle_beta   90.00
_cell.angle_gamma   90.00
#
_symmetry.space_group_name_H-M   'P 1'
#
loop_
_entity.id
_entity.type
_entity.pdbx_description
1 polymer ?
#
loop_
_entity_poly.entity_id
_entity_poly.type
_entity_poly.pdbx_seq_one_letter_code
_entity_poly.pdbx_strand_id
1 'polypeptide(L)'
;MSPVFLSTPISTGFDSKSLNKSLISTPVAQESTRTKLKSKFANSSTLAVSSYLLDYYKDKDFSLISSIELERLQNDLILKLCNDQLEPIPFESYFNKANKNNMKTFDKISESKDTEIFVENCIVEDDIEKISIVREPKYVWKILTFGKDELGQIDFNDVIQELIVTQSLSNDAKCQDSFVKLESSIVVHGPFPKILANAWNKHDIIIGEKSINSRPTKFEDDQLHLILRLNYEGENLEKFKINSWREAYNIFWNIVKTLVISEEKLEFEHRDLHWGNILLKRNNSQNNSSISSNGKYKFENSNFISLFDAQEFDEEEVDDISVKIIDCFSCRCKICNDNSNSQREKIIYTGLDNPKFFKGKNDYSLDIYKLMRQLVIEKDHLSKNNMIQSGPITSTIKGKNGDIYYSNGSTSSNSASSPLPDSQAVGILTPNSVSYKFTGHSVDWSQRCLSTNILWLHYILHKLIYSKGLESVKKPNVKKSSNNYTRSEEEYMSYKKLISLYHCLDPKKVSSSSITSSTPKGEHKRNNSNNKNIFKLSGKQDIEKNFNFKDFKSVDDLLEFGIRHKFIDSREK
;
A
#
# COMPACT_ATOMS: atom_id res chain seq x y z
N MET A 1 54.64 42.96 7.78
CA MET A 1 55.86 43.55 7.20
C MET A 1 56.55 42.49 6.36
N SER A 2 56.56 42.64 5.04
CA SER A 2 57.57 42.01 4.17
C SER A 2 58.94 42.65 4.48
N PRO A 3 60.10 41.96 4.32
CA PRO A 3 60.74 41.82 3.00
C PRO A 3 61.52 40.49 2.79
N VAL A 4 61.53 39.92 1.57
CA VAL A 4 62.58 39.97 0.50
C VAL A 4 63.58 38.79 0.52
N PHE A 5 63.62 38.11 -0.63
CA PHE A 5 64.51 37.03 -1.05
C PHE A 5 65.95 37.48 -1.31
N LEU A 6 66.93 36.57 -1.21
CA LEU A 6 68.12 36.52 -2.10
C LEU A 6 68.76 35.11 -2.15
N SER A 7 68.84 34.63 -3.39
CA SER A 7 69.62 33.58 -4.08
C SER A 7 70.77 32.75 -3.43
N THR A 8 70.73 31.46 -3.79
CA THR A 8 71.74 30.35 -3.89
C THR A 8 73.01 30.68 -4.72
N PRO A 9 74.08 29.83 -4.93
CA PRO A 9 74.15 28.33 -4.92
C PRO A 9 75.51 27.63 -4.57
N ILE A 10 75.56 26.28 -4.79
CA ILE A 10 76.67 25.34 -5.17
C ILE A 10 76.75 24.10 -4.22
N SER A 11 76.25 22.90 -4.61
CA SER A 11 76.90 21.73 -5.27
C SER A 11 77.90 20.97 -4.36
N THR A 12 77.98 19.64 -4.19
CA THR A 12 77.60 18.41 -4.94
C THR A 12 77.83 17.19 -4.02
N GLY A 13 77.09 16.09 -4.21
CA GLY A 13 77.46 14.79 -3.64
C GLY A 13 76.39 13.71 -3.84
N PHE A 14 76.50 12.94 -4.92
CA PHE A 14 75.75 11.71 -5.15
C PHE A 14 76.28 10.60 -4.23
N ASP A 15 75.40 9.83 -3.57
CA ASP A 15 75.45 8.38 -3.69
C ASP A 15 74.18 7.62 -3.25
N SER A 16 73.97 6.51 -3.94
CA SER A 16 72.78 5.66 -4.03
C SER A 16 72.38 4.82 -2.79
N LYS A 17 71.07 4.74 -2.48
CA LYS A 17 70.29 3.49 -2.22
C LYS A 17 68.89 3.73 -1.61
N SER A 18 67.92 2.96 -2.12
CA SER A 18 66.56 2.66 -1.63
C SER A 18 65.42 3.63 -2.01
N LEU A 19 64.74 3.27 -3.11
CA LEU A 19 63.35 3.64 -3.39
C LEU A 19 62.43 2.78 -2.51
N ASN A 20 61.72 3.39 -1.56
CA ASN A 20 60.51 2.84 -0.98
C ASN A 20 59.33 3.75 -1.34
N LYS A 21 58.52 3.30 -2.31
CA LYS A 21 57.18 3.84 -2.56
C LYS A 21 56.32 3.56 -1.32
N SER A 22 55.89 4.59 -0.61
CA SER A 22 54.81 4.47 0.35
C SER A 22 53.49 4.26 -0.42
N LEU A 23 52.96 3.05 -0.33
CA LEU A 23 51.60 2.70 -0.75
C LEU A 23 50.63 3.44 0.16
N ILE A 24 50.02 4.50 -0.35
CA ILE A 24 48.85 5.14 0.27
C ILE A 24 47.69 4.14 0.14
N SER A 25 47.29 3.53 1.25
CA SER A 25 46.14 2.63 1.30
C SER A 25 44.86 3.40 0.98
N THR A 26 44.16 3.00 -0.09
CA THR A 26 42.79 3.42 -0.35
C THR A 26 41.89 3.04 0.84
N PRO A 27 40.91 3.88 1.25
CA PRO A 27 40.04 3.56 2.37
C PRO A 27 39.30 2.24 2.11
N VAL A 28 39.54 1.24 2.96
CA VAL A 28 38.79 -0.02 2.94
C VAL A 28 37.41 0.27 3.50
N ALA A 29 36.37 0.16 2.67
CA ALA A 29 34.99 0.33 3.09
C ALA A 29 34.69 -0.61 4.27
N GLN A 30 34.32 -0.05 5.42
CA GLN A 30 33.92 -0.81 6.59
C GLN A 30 32.75 -1.74 6.23
N GLU A 31 32.78 -2.95 6.77
CA GLU A 31 31.80 -4.00 6.47
C GLU A 31 30.37 -3.57 6.87
N SER A 32 30.22 -2.68 7.85
CA SER A 32 28.96 -2.02 8.23
C SER A 32 28.39 -1.11 7.13
N THR A 33 29.23 -0.36 6.41
CA THR A 33 28.84 0.50 5.28
C THR A 33 28.48 -0.32 4.06
N ARG A 34 29.23 -1.40 3.79
CA ARG A 34 28.88 -2.39 2.76
C ARG A 34 27.56 -3.10 3.06
N THR A 35 27.26 -3.36 4.33
CA THR A 35 26.00 -4.00 4.74
C THR A 35 24.82 -3.03 4.63
N LYS A 36 25.00 -1.74 4.96
CA LYS A 36 23.99 -0.68 4.72
C LYS A 36 23.73 -0.45 3.23
N LEU A 37 24.76 -0.48 2.39
CA LEU A 37 24.62 -0.38 0.94
C LEU A 37 23.95 -1.64 0.38
N LYS A 38 24.39 -2.85 0.78
CA LYS A 38 23.74 -4.11 0.37
C LYS A 38 22.28 -4.19 0.81
N SER A 39 21.90 -3.70 2.00
CA SER A 39 20.50 -3.62 2.41
C SER A 39 19.71 -2.56 1.64
N LYS A 40 20.35 -1.42 1.29
CA LYS A 40 19.76 -0.42 0.39
C LYS A 40 19.55 -0.98 -1.02
N PHE A 41 20.43 -1.84 -1.54
CA PHE A 41 20.34 -2.37 -2.91
C PHE A 41 19.54 -3.68 -3.06
N ALA A 42 19.55 -4.58 -2.08
CA ALA A 42 18.92 -5.90 -2.19
C ALA A 42 17.39 -5.87 -2.09
N ASN A 43 16.80 -4.80 -1.54
CA ASN A 43 15.35 -4.64 -1.31
C ASN A 43 14.78 -3.38 -1.99
N SER A 44 15.48 -2.79 -2.96
CA SER A 44 15.35 -1.38 -3.29
C SER A 44 14.25 -1.04 -4.31
N SER A 45 13.27 -0.24 -3.89
CA SER A 45 12.47 0.64 -4.76
C SER A 45 13.34 1.45 -5.74
N THR A 46 14.63 1.65 -5.44
CA THR A 46 15.62 2.28 -6.33
C THR A 46 15.69 1.62 -7.71
N LEU A 47 15.48 0.31 -7.87
CA LEU A 47 15.51 -0.34 -9.20
C LEU A 47 14.29 0.07 -10.05
N ALA A 48 13.12 0.18 -9.43
CA ALA A 48 11.91 0.68 -10.07
C ALA A 48 12.11 2.12 -10.53
N VAL A 49 12.59 2.99 -9.64
CA VAL A 49 12.86 4.40 -9.93
C VAL A 49 13.98 4.56 -10.97
N SER A 50 15.03 3.73 -10.93
CA SER A 50 16.11 3.75 -11.93
C SER A 50 15.60 3.46 -13.34
N SER A 51 14.65 2.51 -13.48
CA SER A 51 13.96 2.27 -14.75
C SER A 51 13.14 3.49 -15.19
N TYR A 52 12.51 4.21 -14.26
CA TYR A 52 11.85 5.49 -14.53
C TYR A 52 12.83 6.57 -15.01
N LEU A 53 13.96 6.73 -14.33
CA LEU A 53 15.00 7.68 -14.73
C LEU A 53 15.57 7.37 -16.12
N LEU A 54 15.78 6.10 -16.47
CA LEU A 54 16.27 5.69 -17.81
C LEU A 54 15.37 6.16 -18.96
N ASP A 55 14.04 6.15 -18.79
CA ASP A 55 13.13 6.62 -19.85
C ASP A 55 13.24 8.13 -20.09
N TYR A 56 13.52 8.88 -19.02
CA TYR A 56 13.65 10.34 -19.04
C TYR A 56 15.06 10.79 -19.43
N TYR A 57 16.08 10.01 -19.08
CA TYR A 57 17.50 10.28 -19.29
C TYR A 57 18.15 9.16 -20.13
N LYS A 58 17.67 9.00 -21.37
CA LYS A 58 18.01 7.90 -22.29
C LYS A 58 19.51 7.71 -22.55
N ASP A 59 20.32 8.75 -22.34
CA ASP A 59 21.75 8.77 -22.68
C ASP A 59 22.68 8.59 -21.46
N LYS A 60 22.16 8.37 -20.24
CA LYS A 60 22.98 8.20 -19.04
C LYS A 60 23.18 6.74 -18.66
N ASP A 61 24.45 6.36 -18.43
CA ASP A 61 24.79 5.06 -17.85
C ASP A 61 24.67 5.13 -16.32
N PHE A 62 23.61 4.52 -15.79
CA PHE A 62 23.32 4.48 -14.35
C PHE A 62 24.23 3.52 -13.55
N SER A 63 25.09 2.73 -14.21
CA SER A 63 25.95 1.75 -13.53
C SER A 63 27.10 2.37 -12.71
N LEU A 64 27.43 3.65 -12.95
CA LEU A 64 28.55 4.37 -12.32
C LEU A 64 28.16 5.75 -11.75
N ILE A 65 26.87 6.02 -11.54
CA ILE A 65 26.39 7.31 -11.04
C ILE A 65 26.72 7.48 -9.54
N SER A 66 27.24 8.66 -9.18
CA SER A 66 27.47 9.02 -7.78
C SER A 66 26.14 9.19 -7.03
N SER A 67 26.10 8.96 -5.71
CA SER A 67 24.87 9.13 -4.92
C SER A 67 24.28 10.54 -5.05
N ILE A 68 25.14 11.56 -5.07
CA ILE A 68 24.76 12.96 -5.23
C ILE A 68 24.11 13.21 -6.60
N GLU A 69 24.66 12.62 -7.65
CA GLU A 69 24.08 12.75 -8.99
C GLU A 69 22.75 11.97 -9.11
N LEU A 70 22.63 10.83 -8.44
CA LEU A 70 21.37 10.09 -8.39
C LEU A 70 20.26 10.91 -7.71
N GLU A 71 20.55 11.51 -6.55
CA GLU A 71 19.61 12.37 -5.83
C GLU A 71 19.19 13.58 -6.68
N ARG A 72 20.13 14.19 -7.41
CA ARG A 72 19.81 15.27 -8.36
C ARG A 72 18.85 14.81 -9.44
N LEU A 73 19.13 13.67 -10.09
CA LEU A 73 18.26 13.13 -11.13
C LEU A 73 16.88 12.74 -10.60
N GLN A 74 16.81 12.22 -9.37
CA GLN A 74 15.55 11.92 -8.70
C GLN A 74 14.76 13.20 -8.39
N ASN A 75 15.42 14.23 -7.87
CA ASN A 75 14.80 15.53 -7.62
C ASN A 75 14.25 16.14 -8.92
N ASP A 76 15.05 16.14 -9.99
CA ASP A 76 14.62 16.61 -11.32
C ASP A 76 13.41 15.82 -11.83
N LEU A 77 13.37 14.50 -11.60
CA LEU A 77 12.20 13.68 -11.92
C LEU A 77 10.96 14.09 -11.12
N ILE A 78 11.07 14.32 -9.80
CA ILE A 78 9.94 14.79 -8.97
C ILE A 78 9.42 16.13 -9.49
N LEU A 79 10.31 17.08 -9.78
CA LEU A 79 9.95 18.38 -10.34
C LEU A 79 9.25 18.22 -11.68
N LYS A 80 9.76 17.33 -12.55
CA LYS A 80 9.15 17.05 -13.84
C LYS A 80 7.75 16.45 -13.73
N LEU A 81 7.57 15.51 -12.80
CA LEU A 81 6.27 14.92 -12.48
C LEU A 81 5.30 15.95 -11.87
N CYS A 82 5.80 16.99 -11.22
CA CYS A 82 5.01 18.11 -10.70
C CYS A 82 4.75 19.19 -11.76
N ASN A 83 4.17 18.81 -12.91
CA ASN A 83 3.84 19.75 -14.00
C ASN A 83 5.07 20.46 -14.60
N ASP A 84 6.15 19.71 -14.86
CA ASP A 84 7.37 20.24 -15.46
C ASP A 84 7.95 21.46 -14.70
N GLN A 85 7.91 21.42 -13.35
CA GLN A 85 8.57 22.45 -12.54
C GLN A 85 10.06 22.52 -12.88
N LEU A 86 10.58 23.74 -13.02
CA LEU A 86 12.00 23.98 -13.26
C LEU A 86 12.81 23.94 -11.95
N GLU A 87 12.21 24.43 -10.87
CA GLU A 87 12.82 24.50 -9.54
C GLU A 87 11.73 24.44 -8.45
N PRO A 88 12.09 24.03 -7.21
CA PRO A 88 11.23 24.21 -6.05
C PRO A 88 10.91 25.69 -5.87
N ILE A 89 9.67 26.01 -5.51
CA ILE A 89 9.27 27.41 -5.25
C ILE A 89 9.16 27.67 -3.75
N PRO A 90 9.33 28.93 -3.28
CA PRO A 90 9.19 29.22 -1.85
C PRO A 90 7.80 28.86 -1.35
N PHE A 91 7.72 28.10 -0.25
CA PHE A 91 6.46 27.60 0.29
C PHE A 91 5.50 28.74 0.63
N GLU A 92 6.00 29.80 1.27
CA GLU A 92 5.21 31.00 1.57
C GLU A 92 4.62 31.64 0.31
N SER A 93 5.37 31.70 -0.80
CA SER A 93 4.89 32.25 -2.08
C SER A 93 3.79 31.39 -2.69
N TYR A 94 3.96 30.07 -2.70
CA TYR A 94 2.92 29.14 -3.18
C TYR A 94 1.65 29.26 -2.33
N PHE A 95 1.80 29.24 -1.01
CA PHE A 95 0.68 29.30 -0.07
C PHE A 95 -0.12 30.59 -0.22
N ASN A 96 0.54 31.74 -0.33
CA ASN A 96 -0.13 33.04 -0.52
C ASN A 96 -0.89 33.11 -1.85
N LYS A 97 -0.35 32.49 -2.91
CA LYS A 97 -1.07 32.35 -4.19
C LYS A 97 -2.29 31.43 -4.06
N ALA A 98 -2.13 30.30 -3.36
CA ALA A 98 -3.20 29.32 -3.16
C ALA A 98 -4.31 29.83 -2.23
N ASN A 99 -3.98 30.65 -1.21
CA ASN A 99 -4.91 31.24 -0.25
C ASN A 99 -5.16 32.73 -0.53
N LYS A 100 -5.29 33.10 -1.81
CA LYS A 100 -5.60 34.47 -2.20
C LYS A 100 -6.89 34.96 -1.51
N ASN A 101 -6.89 36.20 -1.04
CA ASN A 101 -7.99 36.85 -0.31
C ASN A 101 -8.31 36.26 1.08
N ASN A 102 -7.49 35.35 1.63
CA ASN A 102 -7.71 34.73 2.95
C ASN A 102 -9.06 34.01 3.09
N MET A 103 -9.59 33.47 1.98
CA MET A 103 -10.87 32.76 1.95
C MET A 103 -10.76 31.27 2.26
N LYS A 104 -9.59 30.83 2.74
CA LYS A 104 -9.35 29.45 3.13
C LYS A 104 -8.83 29.37 4.55
N THR A 105 -9.28 28.34 5.24
CA THR A 105 -8.77 27.94 6.54
C THR A 105 -8.21 26.53 6.46
N PHE A 106 -7.27 26.22 7.34
CA PHE A 106 -6.58 24.94 7.35
C PHE A 106 -6.65 24.34 8.74
N ASP A 107 -7.10 23.10 8.80
CA ASP A 107 -7.16 22.31 10.03
C ASP A 107 -6.31 21.05 9.82
N LYS A 108 -5.34 20.82 10.71
CA LYS A 108 -4.57 19.57 10.69
C LYS A 108 -5.48 18.44 11.14
N ILE A 109 -5.45 17.30 10.44
CA ILE A 109 -6.33 16.15 10.71
C ILE A 109 -5.60 14.85 11.01
N SER A 110 -4.34 14.73 10.59
CA SER A 110 -3.53 13.53 10.77
C SER A 110 -2.05 13.84 10.56
N GLU A 111 -1.20 12.93 11.01
CA GLU A 111 0.24 12.91 10.77
C GLU A 111 0.72 11.47 10.59
N SER A 112 1.74 11.30 9.76
CA SER A 112 2.58 10.10 9.72
C SER A 112 4.04 10.55 9.64
N LYS A 113 4.99 9.63 9.67
CA LYS A 113 6.42 9.98 9.69
C LYS A 113 6.76 10.93 8.53
N ASP A 114 7.27 12.11 8.87
CA ASP A 114 7.66 13.18 7.94
C ASP A 114 6.53 13.69 7.01
N THR A 115 5.28 13.32 7.31
CA THR A 115 4.10 13.67 6.51
C THR A 115 3.04 14.35 7.37
N GLU A 116 2.53 15.47 6.89
CA GLU A 116 1.52 16.28 7.57
C GLU A 116 0.26 16.37 6.70
N ILE A 117 -0.92 16.17 7.30
CA ILE A 117 -2.20 16.19 6.58
C ILE A 117 -3.09 17.32 7.08
N PHE A 118 -3.48 18.24 6.19
CA PHE A 118 -4.38 19.35 6.48
C PHE A 118 -5.62 19.30 5.60
N VAL A 119 -6.78 19.65 6.15
CA VAL A 119 -7.99 19.94 5.38
C VAL A 119 -7.98 21.42 5.02
N GLU A 120 -8.13 21.72 3.73
CA GLU A 120 -8.41 23.05 3.19
C GLU A 120 -9.92 23.26 3.16
N ASN A 121 -10.38 24.17 4.03
CA ASN A 121 -11.77 24.59 4.09
C ASN A 121 -11.96 25.92 3.38
N CYS A 122 -12.95 26.02 2.51
CA CYS A 122 -13.40 27.30 1.96
C CYS A 122 -14.34 27.99 2.96
N ILE A 123 -14.13 29.30 3.12
CA ILE A 123 -15.06 30.18 3.83
C ILE A 123 -16.16 30.54 2.84
N VAL A 124 -17.41 30.22 3.19
CA VAL A 124 -18.60 30.65 2.47
C VAL A 124 -19.32 31.67 3.35
N GLU A 125 -19.59 32.86 2.81
CA GLU A 125 -20.47 33.84 3.45
C GLU A 125 -21.90 33.38 3.24
N ASP A 126 -22.64 33.17 4.33
CA ASP A 126 -24.07 32.84 4.26
C ASP A 126 -24.86 34.13 4.02
N ASP A 127 -25.56 34.22 2.88
CA ASP A 127 -26.38 35.37 2.50
C ASP A 127 -27.61 35.55 3.42
N ILE A 128 -28.01 34.50 4.14
CA ILE A 128 -29.27 34.46 4.91
C ILE A 128 -29.08 35.00 6.34
N GLU A 129 -27.91 34.75 6.94
CA GLU A 129 -27.55 35.26 8.25
C GLU A 129 -26.10 35.78 8.19
N LYS A 130 -25.92 37.11 8.08
CA LYS A 130 -24.63 37.84 7.97
C LYS A 130 -23.56 37.55 9.06
N ILE A 131 -23.72 36.48 9.85
CA ILE A 131 -22.94 36.15 11.05
C ILE A 131 -22.37 34.71 10.98
N SER A 132 -22.87 33.83 10.10
CA SER A 132 -22.48 32.41 10.06
C SER A 132 -21.40 32.13 9.00
N ILE A 133 -20.13 32.02 9.41
CA ILE A 133 -19.06 31.54 8.54
C ILE A 133 -19.16 30.02 8.42
N VAL A 134 -19.68 29.53 7.30
CA VAL A 134 -19.66 28.09 7.01
C VAL A 134 -18.28 27.73 6.45
N ARG A 135 -17.67 26.71 7.05
CA ARG A 135 -16.41 26.11 6.57
C ARG A 135 -16.73 24.84 5.81
N GLU A 136 -16.55 24.88 4.50
CA GLU A 136 -16.78 23.72 3.64
C GLU A 136 -15.44 23.07 3.28
N PRO A 137 -15.20 21.79 3.65
CA PRO A 137 -13.99 21.09 3.28
C PRO A 137 -13.98 20.80 1.78
N LYS A 138 -12.94 21.28 1.07
CA LYS A 138 -12.80 21.08 -0.38
C LYS A 138 -11.63 20.19 -0.76
N TYR A 139 -10.48 20.42 -0.12
CA TYR A 139 -9.26 19.70 -0.45
C TYR A 139 -8.55 19.22 0.81
N VAL A 140 -7.65 18.26 0.62
CA VAL A 140 -6.68 17.79 1.61
C VAL A 140 -5.28 18.07 1.08
N TRP A 141 -4.43 18.66 1.91
CA TRP A 141 -3.02 18.85 1.63
C TRP A 141 -2.25 17.76 2.37
N LYS A 142 -1.69 16.82 1.62
CA LYS A 142 -0.72 15.84 2.10
C LYS A 142 0.68 16.39 1.80
N ILE A 143 1.42 16.74 2.85
CA ILE A 143 2.71 17.44 2.76
C ILE A 143 3.81 16.48 3.22
N LEU A 144 4.65 16.02 2.30
CA LEU A 144 5.79 15.13 2.57
C LEU A 144 7.05 15.98 2.71
N THR A 145 7.78 15.81 3.81
CA THR A 145 9.08 16.45 4.05
C THR A 145 10.19 15.48 3.67
N PHE A 146 11.08 15.88 2.76
CA PHE A 146 12.06 14.97 2.17
C PHE A 146 13.41 15.63 1.87
N GLY A 147 14.41 14.81 1.57
CA GLY A 147 15.69 15.24 1.02
C GLY A 147 16.82 15.48 2.03
N LYS A 148 16.57 15.42 3.34
CA LYS A 148 17.62 15.49 4.38
C LYS A 148 17.86 14.13 5.03
N ASP A 149 18.71 13.32 4.39
CA ASP A 149 19.11 11.98 4.82
C ASP A 149 19.69 11.96 6.24
N GLU A 150 20.46 12.98 6.62
CA GLU A 150 21.05 13.15 7.95
C GLU A 150 20.00 13.31 9.06
N LEU A 151 18.81 13.78 8.72
CA LEU A 151 17.66 13.88 9.62
C LEU A 151 16.76 12.64 9.54
N GLY A 152 17.08 11.68 8.65
CA GLY A 152 16.29 10.47 8.43
C GLY A 152 14.92 10.74 7.82
N GLN A 153 14.79 11.79 7.01
CA GLN A 153 13.57 12.15 6.28
C GLN A 153 13.22 11.10 5.21
N ILE A 154 12.07 11.29 4.55
CA ILE A 154 11.66 10.47 3.40
C ILE A 154 12.71 10.62 2.30
N ASP A 155 13.09 9.50 1.70
CA ASP A 155 14.03 9.51 0.59
C ASP A 155 13.34 9.91 -0.72
N PHE A 156 14.12 10.31 -1.72
CA PHE A 156 13.57 10.71 -3.00
C PHE A 156 12.80 9.58 -3.72
N ASN A 157 13.19 8.31 -3.53
CA ASN A 157 12.52 7.19 -4.20
C ASN A 157 11.09 7.01 -3.69
N ASP A 158 10.91 7.07 -2.38
CA ASP A 158 9.62 6.92 -1.71
C ASP A 158 8.69 8.08 -2.10
N VAL A 159 9.23 9.30 -2.24
CA VAL A 159 8.48 10.46 -2.75
C VAL A 159 8.05 10.26 -4.22
N ILE A 160 8.98 9.82 -5.08
CA ILE A 160 8.69 9.53 -6.50
C ILE A 160 7.60 8.47 -6.61
N GLN A 161 7.69 7.42 -5.80
CA GLN A 161 6.70 6.35 -5.80
C GLN A 161 5.32 6.85 -5.40
N GLU A 162 5.19 7.54 -4.26
CA GLU A 162 3.91 8.08 -3.80
C GLU A 162 3.28 8.97 -4.88
N LEU A 163 4.10 9.82 -5.52
CA LEU A 163 3.65 10.73 -6.57
C LEU A 163 3.17 9.97 -7.82
N ILE A 164 3.99 9.05 -8.35
CA ILE A 164 3.67 8.28 -9.55
C ILE A 164 2.41 7.43 -9.35
N VAL A 165 2.30 6.72 -8.23
CA VAL A 165 1.15 5.84 -7.97
C VAL A 165 -0.13 6.66 -7.80
N THR A 166 -0.06 7.74 -7.02
CA THR A 166 -1.19 8.64 -6.80
C THR A 166 -1.66 9.29 -8.12
N GLN A 167 -0.73 9.79 -8.95
CA GLN A 167 -1.05 10.32 -10.28
C GLN A 167 -1.67 9.27 -11.19
N SER A 168 -1.11 8.05 -11.21
CA SER A 168 -1.60 6.96 -12.07
C SER A 168 -3.01 6.52 -11.70
N LEU A 169 -3.30 6.37 -10.41
CA LEU A 169 -4.64 6.02 -9.92
C LEU A 169 -5.65 7.14 -10.13
N SER A 170 -5.23 8.39 -9.93
CA SER A 170 -6.09 9.56 -10.12
C SER A 170 -6.43 9.81 -11.58
N ASN A 171 -5.54 9.51 -12.51
CA ASN A 171 -5.70 9.82 -13.94
C ASN A 171 -6.29 8.66 -14.75
N ASP A 172 -6.27 7.42 -14.25
CA ASP A 172 -6.93 6.30 -14.93
C ASP A 172 -8.45 6.44 -14.87
N ALA A 173 -9.08 6.45 -16.05
CA ALA A 173 -10.52 6.69 -16.20
C ALA A 173 -11.40 5.66 -15.48
N LYS A 174 -10.90 4.45 -15.22
CA LYS A 174 -11.63 3.43 -14.44
C LYS A 174 -11.37 3.59 -12.93
N CYS A 175 -10.18 4.06 -12.54
CA CYS A 175 -9.81 4.19 -11.13
C CYS A 175 -10.25 5.52 -10.49
N GLN A 176 -10.52 6.58 -11.26
CA GLN A 176 -10.84 7.92 -10.74
C GLN A 176 -12.03 7.95 -9.76
N ASP A 177 -13.01 7.05 -9.92
CA ASP A 177 -14.17 6.95 -9.03
C ASP A 177 -13.89 6.11 -7.77
N SER A 178 -12.79 5.37 -7.74
CA SER A 178 -12.40 4.46 -6.67
C SER A 178 -11.30 5.02 -5.76
N PHE A 179 -10.49 5.94 -6.26
CA PHE A 179 -9.37 6.56 -5.55
C PHE A 179 -9.58 8.08 -5.41
N VAL A 180 -8.85 8.70 -4.50
CA VAL A 180 -8.93 10.15 -4.32
C VAL A 180 -8.26 10.86 -5.49
N LYS A 181 -8.98 11.83 -6.06
CA LYS A 181 -8.46 12.65 -7.16
C LYS A 181 -7.34 13.56 -6.64
N LEU A 182 -6.20 13.54 -7.33
CA LEU A 182 -5.13 14.51 -7.20
C LEU A 182 -5.44 15.73 -8.06
N GLU A 183 -5.67 16.88 -7.41
CA GLU A 183 -5.95 18.13 -8.10
C GLU A 183 -4.66 18.81 -8.55
N SER A 184 -3.61 18.75 -7.73
CA SER A 184 -2.28 19.27 -8.08
C SER A 184 -1.19 18.68 -7.19
N SER A 185 0.02 18.58 -7.73
CA SER A 185 1.25 18.25 -7.00
C SER A 185 2.30 19.33 -7.24
N ILE A 186 3.03 19.72 -6.21
CA ILE A 186 4.07 20.75 -6.31
C ILE A 186 5.19 20.54 -5.29
N VAL A 187 6.43 20.78 -5.70
CA VAL A 187 7.58 20.86 -4.80
C VAL A 187 7.79 22.31 -4.38
N VAL A 188 7.91 22.50 -3.06
CA VAL A 188 8.20 23.79 -2.43
C VAL A 188 9.43 23.67 -1.54
N HIS A 189 10.02 24.83 -1.18
CA HIS A 189 11.10 24.88 -0.20
C HIS A 189 10.85 25.92 0.91
N GLY A 190 11.49 25.71 2.06
CA GLY A 190 11.44 26.57 3.23
C GLY A 190 10.40 26.14 4.28
N PRO A 191 10.31 26.87 5.40
CA PRO A 191 9.44 26.51 6.52
C PRO A 191 7.96 26.59 6.17
N PHE A 192 7.13 25.96 7.00
CA PHE A 192 5.69 26.02 6.81
C PHE A 192 5.17 27.46 6.98
N PRO A 193 4.24 27.90 6.11
CA PRO A 193 3.52 29.16 6.26
C PRO A 193 2.88 29.26 7.65
N LYS A 194 2.86 30.48 8.20
CA LYS A 194 2.40 30.74 9.57
C LYS A 194 1.01 30.17 9.88
N ILE A 195 0.11 30.18 8.89
CA ILE A 195 -1.25 29.64 9.04
C ILE A 195 -1.22 28.11 9.24
N LEU A 196 -0.45 27.37 8.43
CA LEU A 196 -0.29 25.92 8.59
C LEU A 196 0.45 25.57 9.88
N ALA A 197 1.51 26.30 10.21
CA ALA A 197 2.23 26.13 11.47
C ALA A 197 1.33 26.34 12.70
N ASN A 198 0.42 27.32 12.65
CA ASN A 198 -0.57 27.53 13.70
C ASN A 198 -1.60 26.40 13.78
N ALA A 199 -2.08 25.89 12.64
CA ALA A 199 -2.96 24.73 12.59
C ALA A 199 -2.29 23.48 13.20
N TRP A 200 -1.00 23.28 12.89
CA TRP A 200 -0.19 22.22 13.49
C TRP A 200 -0.10 22.37 15.02
N ASN A 201 0.21 23.57 15.52
CA ASN A 201 0.31 23.82 16.97
C ASN A 201 -1.03 23.58 17.69
N LYS A 202 -2.14 24.01 17.08
CA LYS A 202 -3.48 23.77 17.65
C LYS A 202 -3.76 22.29 17.79
N HIS A 203 -3.46 21.50 16.76
CA HIS A 203 -3.67 20.07 16.77
C HIS A 203 -2.79 19.34 17.80
N ASP A 204 -1.51 19.69 17.91
CA ASP A 204 -0.59 19.14 18.92
C ASP A 204 -1.12 19.39 20.35
N ILE A 205 -1.68 20.59 20.61
CA ILE A 205 -2.33 20.91 21.88
C ILE A 205 -3.61 20.08 22.10
N ILE A 206 -4.44 19.91 21.07
CA ILE A 206 -5.74 19.22 21.18
C ILE A 206 -5.57 17.72 21.42
N ILE A 207 -4.66 17.06 20.69
CA ILE A 207 -4.40 15.63 20.89
C ILE A 207 -3.71 15.41 22.24
N GLY A 208 -2.88 16.34 22.69
CA GLY A 208 -2.18 16.26 23.98
C GLY A 208 -1.08 15.20 24.03
N GLU A 209 -0.91 14.43 22.95
CA GLU A 209 0.24 13.57 22.70
C GLU A 209 1.28 14.35 21.91
N LYS A 210 2.55 14.06 22.18
CA LYS A 210 3.64 14.71 21.46
C LYS A 210 3.62 14.26 20.00
N SER A 211 3.49 15.22 19.07
CA SER A 211 3.61 14.93 17.64
C SER A 211 4.87 14.12 17.32
N ILE A 212 4.73 13.15 16.43
CA ILE A 212 5.84 12.30 15.96
C ILE A 212 6.82 13.07 15.06
N ASN A 213 6.36 14.19 14.48
CA ASN A 213 7.13 14.99 13.55
C ASN A 213 7.77 16.20 14.22
N SER A 214 8.82 16.71 13.57
CA SER A 214 9.45 17.96 14.00
C SER A 214 8.52 19.14 13.75
N ARG A 215 8.48 20.07 14.71
CA ARG A 215 7.64 21.28 14.58
C ARG A 215 7.97 22.03 13.28
N PRO A 216 6.98 22.31 12.41
CA PRO A 216 7.25 22.84 11.07
C PRO A 216 7.91 24.22 10.98
N THR A 217 7.94 24.98 12.08
CA THR A 217 8.63 26.28 12.16
C THR A 217 10.14 26.17 12.36
N LYS A 218 10.67 24.96 12.56
CA LYS A 218 12.11 24.72 12.76
C LYS A 218 12.85 24.37 11.47
N PHE A 219 12.15 24.28 10.36
CA PHE A 219 12.76 23.99 9.07
C PHE A 219 13.54 25.20 8.56
N GLU A 220 14.71 24.91 8.00
CA GLU A 220 15.56 25.89 7.31
C GLU A 220 14.98 26.25 5.93
N ASP A 221 15.46 27.34 5.32
CA ASP A 221 14.96 27.88 4.06
C ASP A 221 15.14 26.93 2.85
N ASP A 222 16.05 25.97 2.96
CA ASP A 222 16.35 24.95 1.94
C ASP A 222 15.58 23.64 2.12
N GLN A 223 14.76 23.51 3.17
CA GLN A 223 13.98 22.30 3.40
C GLN A 223 12.99 22.06 2.26
N LEU A 224 13.04 20.90 1.61
CA LEU A 224 12.11 20.51 0.55
C LEU A 224 10.84 19.88 1.12
N HIS A 225 9.71 20.18 0.47
CA HIS A 225 8.43 19.55 0.71
C HIS A 225 7.70 19.25 -0.61
N LEU A 226 7.06 18.08 -0.71
CA LEU A 226 6.10 17.77 -1.77
C LEU A 226 4.70 17.99 -1.20
N ILE A 227 3.90 18.81 -1.88
CA ILE A 227 2.49 19.03 -1.55
C ILE A 227 1.64 18.30 -2.57
N LEU A 228 0.87 17.32 -2.12
CA LEU A 228 -0.21 16.70 -2.86
C LEU A 228 -1.53 17.32 -2.39
N ARG A 229 -2.18 18.09 -3.27
CA ARG A 229 -3.50 18.69 -3.03
C ARG A 229 -4.55 17.77 -3.64
N LEU A 230 -5.24 17.04 -2.77
CA LEU A 230 -6.19 15.98 -3.07
C LEU A 230 -7.63 16.47 -2.82
N ASN A 231 -8.63 15.90 -3.48
CA ASN A 231 -10.02 16.17 -3.13
C ASN A 231 -10.36 15.72 -1.71
N TYR A 232 -11.25 16.44 -1.03
CA TYR A 232 -11.81 15.98 0.24
C TYR A 232 -12.95 14.98 -0.01
N GLU A 233 -12.74 13.73 0.42
CA GLU A 233 -13.64 12.59 0.16
C GLU A 233 -14.26 12.00 1.44
N GLY A 234 -14.41 12.82 2.47
CA GLY A 234 -15.08 12.44 3.73
C GLY A 234 -14.15 11.98 4.84
N GLU A 235 -14.67 11.15 5.73
CA GLU A 235 -13.97 10.69 6.93
C GLU A 235 -13.44 9.26 6.74
N ASN A 236 -12.35 8.92 7.44
CA ASN A 236 -11.85 7.55 7.39
C ASN A 236 -12.79 6.56 8.10
N LEU A 237 -12.76 5.29 7.70
CA LEU A 237 -13.62 4.22 8.22
C LEU A 237 -13.47 4.03 9.73
N GLU A 238 -12.30 4.34 10.31
CA GLU A 238 -12.10 4.35 11.76
C GLU A 238 -13.08 5.31 12.47
N LYS A 239 -13.13 6.58 12.02
CA LYS A 239 -13.98 7.63 12.60
C LYS A 239 -15.43 7.59 12.11
N PHE A 240 -15.65 7.19 10.86
CA PHE A 240 -16.97 7.24 10.21
C PHE A 240 -18.03 6.40 10.93
N LYS A 241 -19.19 6.97 11.24
CA LYS A 241 -20.27 6.24 11.93
C LYS A 241 -21.08 5.39 10.95
N ILE A 242 -21.07 4.07 11.19
CA ILE A 242 -21.92 3.12 10.47
C ILE A 242 -23.21 2.91 11.25
N ASN A 243 -24.35 3.03 10.57
CA ASN A 243 -25.65 3.01 11.24
C ASN A 243 -26.33 1.63 11.24
N SER A 244 -25.89 0.70 10.39
CA SER A 244 -26.58 -0.58 10.21
C SER A 244 -25.64 -1.68 9.64
N TRP A 245 -26.04 -2.94 9.77
CA TRP A 245 -25.32 -4.07 9.18
C TRP A 245 -25.43 -4.08 7.66
N ARG A 246 -26.55 -3.63 7.10
CA ARG A 246 -26.72 -3.43 5.65
C ARG A 246 -25.70 -2.42 5.13
N GLU A 247 -25.49 -1.33 5.86
CA GLU A 247 -24.51 -0.30 5.51
C GLU A 247 -23.07 -0.86 5.58
N ALA A 248 -22.71 -1.56 6.66
CA ALA A 248 -21.41 -2.23 6.78
C ALA A 248 -21.16 -3.23 5.63
N TYR A 249 -22.21 -3.96 5.25
CA TYR A 249 -22.18 -4.91 4.15
C TYR A 249 -21.92 -4.23 2.81
N ASN A 250 -22.63 -3.15 2.51
CA ASN A 250 -22.45 -2.37 1.28
C ASN A 250 -21.06 -1.73 1.22
N ILE A 251 -20.58 -1.16 2.33
CA ILE A 251 -19.22 -0.61 2.44
C ILE A 251 -18.18 -1.68 2.09
N PHE A 252 -18.29 -2.88 2.67
CA PHE A 252 -17.36 -3.98 2.38
C PHE A 252 -17.29 -4.30 0.89
N TRP A 253 -18.44 -4.47 0.22
CA TRP A 253 -18.47 -4.80 -1.21
C TRP A 253 -18.02 -3.65 -2.10
N ASN A 254 -18.27 -2.40 -1.71
CA ASN A 254 -17.74 -1.24 -2.44
C ASN A 254 -16.20 -1.19 -2.36
N ILE A 255 -15.60 -1.56 -1.22
CA ILE A 255 -14.14 -1.70 -1.09
C ILE A 255 -13.63 -2.83 -2.00
N VAL A 256 -14.31 -3.98 -2.02
CA VAL A 256 -13.97 -5.11 -2.91
C VAL A 256 -13.96 -4.65 -4.37
N LYS A 257 -15.01 -3.98 -4.84
CA LYS A 257 -15.11 -3.49 -6.23
C LYS A 257 -13.98 -2.52 -6.59
N THR A 258 -13.68 -1.57 -5.72
CA THR A 258 -12.56 -0.63 -5.90
C THR A 258 -11.22 -1.36 -6.05
N LEU A 259 -10.99 -2.42 -5.26
CA LEU A 259 -9.78 -3.23 -5.39
C LEU A 259 -9.76 -4.07 -6.67
N VAL A 260 -10.88 -4.64 -7.11
CA VAL A 260 -10.95 -5.38 -8.39
C VAL A 260 -10.51 -4.49 -9.56
N ILE A 261 -11.06 -3.28 -9.65
CA ILE A 261 -10.74 -2.33 -10.74
C ILE A 261 -9.23 -2.04 -10.80
N SER A 262 -8.62 -1.80 -9.63
CA SER A 262 -7.18 -1.49 -9.56
C SER A 262 -6.29 -2.73 -9.76
N GLU A 263 -6.71 -3.92 -9.32
CA GLU A 263 -6.03 -5.18 -9.62
C GLU A 263 -6.01 -5.47 -11.13
N GLU A 264 -7.14 -5.30 -11.80
CA GLU A 264 -7.25 -5.51 -13.25
C GLU A 264 -6.41 -4.50 -14.04
N LYS A 265 -6.39 -3.24 -13.61
CA LYS A 265 -5.74 -2.16 -14.34
C LYS A 265 -4.24 -2.08 -14.12
N LEU A 266 -3.81 -2.24 -12.88
CA LEU A 266 -2.45 -1.92 -12.47
C LEU A 266 -1.80 -3.06 -11.70
N GLU A 267 -2.39 -4.26 -11.67
CA GLU A 267 -1.95 -5.35 -10.78
C GLU A 267 -1.71 -4.83 -9.34
N PHE A 268 -2.61 -3.96 -8.89
CA PHE A 268 -2.45 -3.16 -7.69
C PHE A 268 -2.53 -3.99 -6.41
N GLU A 269 -1.59 -3.77 -5.52
CA GLU A 269 -1.61 -4.25 -4.15
C GLU A 269 -1.48 -3.05 -3.22
N HIS A 270 -2.45 -2.85 -2.32
CA HIS A 270 -2.40 -1.72 -1.40
C HIS A 270 -1.29 -1.89 -0.37
N ARG A 271 -1.16 -3.11 0.17
CA ARG A 271 -0.20 -3.54 1.20
C ARG A 271 -0.27 -2.81 2.54
N ASP A 272 -1.02 -1.72 2.65
CA ASP A 272 -1.27 -1.05 3.92
C ASP A 272 -2.72 -0.57 4.10
N LEU A 273 -3.70 -1.41 3.74
CA LEU A 273 -5.12 -1.00 3.71
C LEU A 273 -5.77 -1.13 5.09
N HIS A 274 -5.22 -0.44 6.09
CA HIS A 274 -5.90 -0.30 7.37
C HIS A 274 -7.13 0.60 7.22
N TRP A 275 -8.09 0.52 8.14
CA TRP A 275 -9.33 1.31 8.12
C TRP A 275 -9.14 2.84 8.20
N GLY A 276 -7.92 3.32 8.42
CA GLY A 276 -7.58 4.74 8.32
C GLY A 276 -7.39 5.19 6.87
N ASN A 277 -7.15 4.24 5.95
CA ASN A 277 -6.87 4.45 4.53
C ASN A 277 -8.09 4.20 3.64
N ILE A 278 -9.29 4.14 4.23
CA ILE A 278 -10.57 4.02 3.53
C ILE A 278 -11.40 5.21 3.92
N LEU A 279 -11.67 6.11 2.98
CA LEU A 279 -12.53 7.26 3.17
C LEU A 279 -13.97 6.94 2.77
N LEU A 280 -14.90 7.46 3.55
CA LEU A 280 -16.34 7.31 3.38
C LEU A 280 -17.01 8.67 3.42
N LYS A 281 -17.92 8.90 2.46
CA LYS A 281 -18.74 10.11 2.40
C LYS A 281 -20.17 9.76 2.05
N ARG A 282 -21.10 10.18 2.91
CA ARG A 282 -22.53 10.09 2.64
C ARG A 282 -22.90 11.13 1.60
N ASN A 283 -23.53 10.71 0.52
CA ASN A 283 -24.11 11.58 -0.49
C ASN A 283 -25.52 11.92 -0.05
N ASN A 284 -25.77 13.18 0.31
CA ASN A 284 -27.12 13.63 0.63
C ASN A 284 -27.90 13.82 -0.69
N SER A 285 -28.73 12.85 -1.07
CA SER A 285 -29.57 12.91 -2.28
C SER A 285 -30.67 13.99 -2.24
N GLN A 286 -30.70 14.88 -1.24
CA GLN A 286 -31.85 15.78 -0.99
C GLN A 286 -31.64 17.28 -1.28
N ASN A 287 -30.48 17.77 -1.75
CA ASN A 287 -30.27 19.23 -1.90
C ASN A 287 -30.06 19.78 -3.32
N ASN A 288 -30.34 19.02 -4.38
CA ASN A 288 -30.28 19.52 -5.77
C ASN A 288 -31.65 19.58 -6.47
N SER A 289 -32.72 19.93 -5.75
CA SER A 289 -33.96 20.45 -6.36
C SER A 289 -33.86 21.96 -6.58
N SER A 290 -32.77 22.43 -7.20
CA SER A 290 -32.76 23.75 -7.83
C SER A 290 -33.49 23.62 -9.17
N ILE A 291 -34.69 24.20 -9.22
CA ILE A 291 -35.49 24.40 -10.42
C ILE A 291 -34.59 24.94 -11.55
N SER A 292 -34.35 24.12 -12.57
CA SER A 292 -34.01 24.60 -13.90
C SER A 292 -35.02 24.01 -14.88
N SER A 293 -36.03 24.81 -15.19
CA SER A 293 -36.92 24.61 -16.31
C SER A 293 -36.11 24.65 -17.61
N ASN A 294 -36.34 23.63 -18.44
CA ASN A 294 -35.89 23.48 -19.83
C ASN A 294 -34.40 23.25 -20.09
N GLY A 295 -34.01 21.98 -20.03
CA GLY A 295 -32.83 21.48 -20.72
C GLY A 295 -32.72 19.96 -20.60
N LYS A 296 -33.22 19.22 -21.60
CA LYS A 296 -32.95 17.78 -21.74
C LYS A 296 -31.45 17.58 -21.94
N TYR A 297 -30.72 17.31 -20.86
CA TYR A 297 -29.44 16.63 -20.93
C TYR A 297 -29.57 15.30 -20.20
N LYS A 298 -29.69 14.24 -21.01
CA LYS A 298 -29.45 12.87 -20.57
C LYS A 298 -28.00 12.78 -20.10
N PHE A 299 -27.79 12.55 -18.82
CA PHE A 299 -26.55 11.96 -18.34
C PHE A 299 -26.61 10.47 -18.67
N GLU A 300 -25.95 10.07 -19.76
CA GLU A 300 -25.61 8.68 -20.02
C GLU A 300 -24.22 8.42 -19.42
N ASN A 301 -24.14 7.37 -18.59
CA ASN A 301 -22.96 6.75 -17.97
C ASN A 301 -22.59 7.17 -16.53
N SER A 302 -23.45 6.77 -15.59
CA SER A 302 -23.06 6.42 -14.21
C SER A 302 -23.79 5.14 -13.79
N ASN A 303 -23.62 4.06 -14.56
CA ASN A 303 -24.10 2.74 -14.15
C ASN A 303 -23.04 2.12 -13.24
N PHE A 304 -23.09 2.35 -11.93
CA PHE A 304 -22.55 1.38 -10.93
C PHE A 304 -23.02 1.61 -9.49
N ILE A 305 -23.95 2.52 -9.22
CA ILE A 305 -24.54 2.69 -7.88
C ILE A 305 -26.05 2.41 -7.96
N SER A 306 -26.48 1.41 -7.18
CA SER A 306 -27.87 1.10 -6.80
C SER A 306 -28.82 0.65 -7.92
N LEU A 307 -28.80 -0.64 -8.27
CA LEU A 307 -29.95 -1.33 -8.88
C LEU A 307 -30.66 -2.20 -7.83
N PHE A 308 -31.29 -1.55 -6.85
CA PHE A 308 -32.39 -2.16 -6.11
C PHE A 308 -33.67 -2.08 -6.94
N ASP A 309 -34.55 -3.06 -6.73
CA ASP A 309 -35.67 -3.43 -7.58
C ASP A 309 -36.58 -2.28 -8.04
N ALA A 310 -36.74 -2.13 -9.36
CA ALA A 310 -37.89 -1.46 -9.96
C ALA A 310 -39.11 -2.40 -9.92
N GLN A 311 -39.66 -2.61 -8.72
CA GLN A 311 -41.08 -2.82 -8.52
C GLN A 311 -41.56 -1.65 -7.69
N GLU A 312 -42.53 -0.90 -8.21
CA GLU A 312 -43.15 0.27 -7.59
C GLU A 312 -43.47 0.06 -6.10
N PHE A 313 -42.53 0.44 -5.25
CA PHE A 313 -42.66 0.56 -3.80
C PHE A 313 -41.86 1.80 -3.39
N ASP A 314 -42.40 2.54 -2.42
CA ASP A 314 -41.99 3.88 -1.99
C ASP A 314 -40.45 4.09 -1.98
N GLU A 315 -40.00 5.27 -2.42
CA GLU A 315 -38.59 5.72 -2.46
C GLU A 315 -37.93 5.60 -1.06
N GLU A 316 -37.44 4.41 -0.70
CA GLU A 316 -36.64 4.22 0.51
C GLU A 316 -35.24 4.79 0.30
N GLU A 317 -34.77 5.62 1.25
CA GLU A 317 -33.41 6.17 1.29
C GLU A 317 -32.38 5.03 1.15
N VAL A 318 -31.82 4.88 -0.05
CA VAL A 318 -30.57 4.14 -0.24
C VAL A 318 -29.49 4.98 0.43
N ASP A 319 -28.83 4.40 1.44
CA ASP A 319 -27.66 5.00 2.07
C ASP A 319 -26.54 5.08 1.02
N ASP A 320 -26.54 6.15 0.22
CA ASP A 320 -25.53 6.37 -0.81
C ASP A 320 -24.22 6.81 -0.16
N ILE A 321 -23.32 5.85 0.02
CA ILE A 321 -22.02 6.04 0.65
C ILE A 321 -20.95 5.76 -0.39
N SER A 322 -20.21 6.81 -0.75
CA SER A 322 -19.03 6.69 -1.59
C SER A 322 -17.84 6.15 -0.77
N VAL A 323 -17.03 5.31 -1.41
CA VAL A 323 -15.82 4.71 -0.84
C VAL A 323 -14.62 5.15 -1.68
N LYS A 324 -13.59 5.69 -1.03
CA LYS A 324 -12.31 5.99 -1.68
C LYS A 324 -11.15 5.37 -0.90
N ILE A 325 -10.17 4.82 -1.61
CA ILE A 325 -8.92 4.34 -1.00
C ILE A 325 -7.83 5.41 -1.11
N ILE A 326 -7.02 5.55 -0.07
CA ILE A 326 -5.91 6.53 0.04
C ILE A 326 -4.61 5.89 0.53
N ASP A 327 -3.54 6.69 0.50
CA ASP A 327 -2.23 6.39 1.07
C ASP A 327 -1.50 5.24 0.39
N CYS A 328 -0.98 5.55 -0.80
CA CYS A 328 -0.34 4.57 -1.67
C CYS A 328 1.17 4.40 -1.43
N PHE A 329 1.67 4.87 -0.29
CA PHE A 329 3.10 4.92 0.03
C PHE A 329 3.72 3.52 0.07
N SER A 330 2.95 2.52 0.51
CA SER A 330 3.39 1.12 0.64
C SER A 330 2.96 0.22 -0.53
N CYS A 331 2.27 0.79 -1.53
CA CYS A 331 1.65 0.01 -2.61
C CYS A 331 2.67 -0.70 -3.50
N ARG A 332 2.15 -1.66 -4.27
CA ARG A 332 2.81 -2.17 -5.47
C ARG A 332 1.86 -2.10 -6.64
N CYS A 333 2.34 -1.65 -7.78
CA CYS A 333 1.57 -1.66 -9.01
C CYS A 333 2.47 -1.76 -10.24
N LYS A 334 1.86 -2.17 -11.34
CA LYS A 334 2.42 -2.20 -12.67
C LYS A 334 1.82 -1.04 -13.46
N ILE A 335 2.64 -0.07 -13.82
CA ILE A 335 2.23 1.14 -14.54
C ILE A 335 2.81 1.08 -15.95
N CYS A 336 1.98 1.39 -16.94
CA CYS A 336 2.40 1.57 -18.33
C CYS A 336 2.80 3.03 -18.55
N ASN A 337 4.00 3.27 -19.08
CA ASN A 337 4.42 4.62 -19.45
C ASN A 337 4.09 4.87 -20.93
N ASP A 338 3.03 5.63 -21.19
CA ASP A 338 2.60 5.99 -22.56
C ASP A 338 3.50 7.04 -23.22
N ASN A 339 4.41 7.68 -22.46
CA ASN A 339 5.25 8.79 -22.95
C ASN A 339 6.46 8.35 -23.81
N SER A 340 6.57 7.07 -24.17
CA SER A 340 7.63 6.61 -25.07
C SER A 340 7.08 5.68 -26.15
N ASN A 341 7.65 5.74 -27.37
CA ASN A 341 7.35 4.86 -28.49
C ASN A 341 7.59 3.35 -28.21
N SER A 342 7.86 2.98 -26.96
CA SER A 342 7.92 1.62 -26.45
C SER A 342 7.03 1.56 -25.22
N GLN A 343 5.83 0.97 -25.32
CA GLN A 343 5.01 0.62 -24.15
C GLN A 343 5.84 -0.31 -23.25
N ARG A 344 6.52 0.26 -22.25
CA ARG A 344 7.27 -0.49 -21.25
C ARG A 344 6.48 -0.46 -19.95
N GLU A 345 6.05 -1.65 -19.52
CA GLU A 345 5.46 -1.85 -18.20
C GLU A 345 6.55 -1.70 -17.14
N LYS A 346 6.25 -0.99 -16.04
CA LYS A 346 7.15 -0.82 -14.92
C LYS A 346 6.48 -1.18 -13.61
N ILE A 347 7.22 -1.87 -12.74
CA ILE A 347 6.75 -2.24 -11.42
C ILE A 347 7.24 -1.18 -10.43
N ILE A 348 6.31 -0.48 -9.79
CA ILE A 348 6.56 0.42 -8.67
C ILE A 348 6.21 -0.32 -7.38
N TYR A 349 7.07 -0.25 -6.36
CA TYR A 349 6.84 -0.90 -5.07
C TYR A 349 7.75 -0.35 -3.95
N THR A 350 7.24 -0.38 -2.70
CA THR A 350 8.03 -0.12 -1.49
C THR A 350 8.42 -1.43 -0.82
N GLY A 351 9.66 -1.50 -0.31
CA GLY A 351 10.12 -2.61 0.51
C GLY A 351 9.58 -2.54 1.94
N LEU A 352 8.92 -3.59 2.42
CA LEU A 352 8.31 -3.63 3.76
C LEU A 352 9.15 -4.38 4.81
N ASP A 353 10.44 -4.56 4.56
CA ASP A 353 11.35 -5.30 5.46
C ASP A 353 11.82 -4.49 6.69
N ASN A 354 11.31 -3.28 6.89
CA ASN A 354 11.66 -2.48 8.06
C ASN A 354 11.18 -3.20 9.34
N PRO A 355 12.06 -3.52 10.30
CA PRO A 355 11.68 -4.18 11.54
C PRO A 355 10.58 -3.44 12.33
N LYS A 356 10.40 -2.13 12.09
CA LYS A 356 9.34 -1.33 12.72
C LYS A 356 7.94 -1.81 12.36
N PHE A 357 7.69 -2.30 11.14
CA PHE A 357 6.38 -2.88 10.75
C PHE A 357 6.02 -4.14 11.55
N PHE A 358 6.99 -4.77 12.21
CA PHE A 358 6.81 -6.00 12.97
C PHE A 358 6.95 -5.80 14.49
N LYS A 359 7.08 -4.56 14.96
CA LYS A 359 7.24 -4.21 16.37
C LYS A 359 5.95 -3.59 16.93
N GLY A 360 5.20 -4.40 17.68
CA GLY A 360 4.01 -3.98 18.42
C GLY A 360 3.25 -5.20 18.96
N LYS A 361 2.35 -5.00 19.93
CA LYS A 361 1.47 -6.05 20.47
C LYS A 361 0.01 -5.60 20.32
N ASN A 362 -0.87 -6.55 19.98
CA ASN A 362 -2.33 -6.42 20.01
C ASN A 362 -3.03 -5.57 18.93
N ASP A 363 -2.41 -5.30 17.78
CA ASP A 363 -3.14 -4.80 16.60
C ASP A 363 -3.15 -5.86 15.49
N TYR A 364 -4.32 -6.14 14.95
CA TYR A 364 -4.50 -7.14 13.91
C TYR A 364 -3.78 -6.74 12.60
N SER A 365 -3.60 -5.44 12.35
CA SER A 365 -2.80 -4.91 11.24
C SER A 365 -1.37 -5.47 11.24
N LEU A 366 -0.75 -5.61 12.42
CA LEU A 366 0.61 -6.14 12.56
C LEU A 366 0.71 -7.62 12.17
N ASP A 367 -0.36 -8.38 12.37
CA ASP A 367 -0.42 -9.77 11.92
C ASP A 367 -0.58 -9.83 10.40
N ILE A 368 -1.28 -8.87 9.77
CA ILE A 368 -1.37 -8.77 8.31
C ILE A 368 0.01 -8.59 7.68
N TYR A 369 0.87 -7.69 8.17
CA TYR A 369 2.23 -7.55 7.61
C TYR A 369 3.04 -8.85 7.70
N LYS A 370 2.95 -9.59 8.81
CA LYS A 370 3.62 -10.89 8.96
C LYS A 370 3.11 -11.91 7.95
N LEU A 371 1.79 -11.98 7.76
CA LEU A 371 1.15 -12.88 6.80
C LEU A 371 1.50 -12.52 5.36
N MET A 372 1.50 -11.23 4.99
CA MET A 372 1.93 -10.77 3.67
C MET A 372 3.37 -11.19 3.39
N ARG A 373 4.27 -10.95 4.35
CA ARG A 373 5.68 -11.36 4.21
C ARG A 373 5.81 -12.85 3.95
N GLN A 374 5.05 -13.67 4.68
CA GLN A 374 5.03 -15.12 4.47
C GLN A 374 4.51 -15.49 3.07
N LEU A 375 3.40 -14.90 2.62
CA LEU A 375 2.82 -15.19 1.30
C LEU A 375 3.77 -14.84 0.15
N VAL A 376 4.48 -13.71 0.25
CA VAL A 376 5.44 -13.30 -0.77
C VAL A 376 6.61 -14.27 -0.84
N ILE A 377 7.15 -14.70 0.32
CA ILE A 377 8.21 -15.73 0.40
C ILE A 377 7.74 -17.06 -0.20
N GLU A 378 6.54 -17.53 0.16
CA GLU A 378 5.99 -18.78 -0.35
C GLU A 378 5.82 -18.75 -1.88
N LYS A 379 5.34 -17.62 -2.44
CA LYS A 379 5.23 -17.45 -3.90
C LYS A 379 6.58 -17.41 -4.60
N ASP A 380 7.57 -16.75 -4.03
CA ASP A 380 8.94 -16.71 -4.59
C ASP A 380 9.59 -18.10 -4.63
N HIS A 381 9.38 -18.93 -3.60
CA HIS A 381 9.85 -20.32 -3.64
C HIS A 381 9.13 -21.16 -4.70
N LEU A 382 7.82 -20.99 -4.86
CA LEU A 382 7.04 -21.71 -5.87
C LEU A 382 7.45 -21.33 -7.30
N SER A 383 7.71 -20.04 -7.57
CA SER A 383 8.16 -19.59 -8.90
C SER A 383 9.53 -20.18 -9.25
N LYS A 384 10.50 -20.14 -8.32
CA LYS A 384 11.85 -20.69 -8.51
C LYS A 384 11.83 -22.21 -8.72
N ASN A 385 11.01 -22.96 -7.98
CA ASN A 385 10.91 -24.41 -8.14
C ASN A 385 10.31 -24.81 -9.50
N ASN A 386 9.35 -24.05 -10.03
CA ASN A 386 8.78 -24.30 -11.36
C ASN A 386 9.76 -23.98 -12.50
N MET A 387 10.66 -23.01 -12.32
CA MET A 387 11.72 -22.73 -13.30
C MET A 387 12.78 -23.83 -13.36
N ILE A 388 13.10 -24.48 -12.23
CA ILE A 388 14.07 -25.59 -12.18
C ILE A 388 13.52 -26.84 -12.89
N GLN A 389 12.19 -27.05 -12.88
CA GLN A 389 11.55 -28.17 -13.58
C GLN A 389 11.34 -27.95 -15.09
N SER A 390 11.58 -26.74 -15.60
CA SER A 390 11.38 -26.37 -17.02
C SER A 390 12.69 -26.09 -17.80
N GLY A 391 13.84 -26.54 -17.30
CA GLY A 391 15.10 -26.59 -18.05
C GLY A 391 14.96 -27.41 -19.35
N PRO A 392 15.83 -27.19 -20.36
CA PRO A 392 15.62 -27.72 -21.70
C PRO A 392 15.47 -29.24 -21.64
N ILE A 393 14.31 -29.72 -22.07
CA ILE A 393 14.09 -31.13 -22.36
C ILE A 393 15.12 -31.49 -23.44
N THR A 394 16.22 -32.11 -23.05
CA THR A 394 17.07 -32.83 -23.99
C THR A 394 16.18 -33.91 -24.59
N SER A 395 15.69 -33.68 -25.80
CA SER A 395 14.94 -34.65 -26.57
C SER A 395 15.81 -35.88 -26.75
N THR A 396 15.53 -36.91 -25.96
CA THR A 396 16.18 -38.21 -26.12
C THR A 396 15.56 -38.86 -27.35
N ILE A 397 16.15 -38.63 -28.51
CA ILE A 397 15.86 -39.44 -29.70
C ILE A 397 16.37 -40.85 -29.40
N LYS A 398 15.45 -41.79 -29.13
CA LYS A 398 15.75 -43.22 -29.06
C LYS A 398 16.18 -43.71 -30.44
N GLY A 399 17.48 -43.81 -30.67
CA GLY A 399 18.04 -44.64 -31.73
C GLY A 399 17.86 -46.12 -31.38
N LYS A 400 17.41 -46.92 -32.33
CA LYS A 400 17.47 -48.39 -32.25
C LYS A 400 18.95 -48.81 -32.29
N ASN A 401 19.33 -49.67 -31.36
CA ASN A 401 20.66 -50.25 -31.11
C ASN A 401 21.45 -49.49 -30.04
N GLY A 402 21.48 -50.09 -28.85
CA GLY A 402 21.96 -49.49 -27.61
C GLY A 402 23.47 -49.53 -27.45
N ASP A 403 24.17 -48.55 -28.02
CA ASP A 403 25.55 -48.22 -27.68
C ASP A 403 25.67 -46.73 -27.29
N ILE A 404 26.18 -46.45 -26.09
CA ILE A 404 26.48 -45.10 -25.60
C ILE A 404 27.96 -44.81 -25.87
N TYR A 405 28.23 -43.86 -26.78
CA TYR A 405 29.56 -43.27 -26.94
C TYR A 405 29.67 -41.97 -26.12
N TYR A 406 30.65 -41.90 -25.22
CA TYR A 406 31.10 -40.64 -24.63
C TYR A 406 32.21 -40.03 -25.49
N SER A 407 32.00 -38.84 -26.02
CA SER A 407 33.06 -38.01 -26.60
C SER A 407 33.57 -37.00 -25.58
N ASN A 408 34.80 -37.18 -25.10
CA ASN A 408 35.58 -36.20 -24.36
C ASN A 408 36.51 -35.42 -25.31
N GLY A 409 36.63 -34.11 -25.06
CA GLY A 409 37.80 -33.28 -25.39
C GLY A 409 37.68 -31.94 -24.63
N SER A 410 38.31 -31.76 -23.46
CA SER A 410 39.68 -31.23 -23.20
C SER A 410 39.92 -29.82 -23.77
N THR A 411 40.41 -28.76 -23.11
CA THR A 411 41.20 -28.48 -21.87
C THR A 411 41.29 -26.93 -21.76
N SER A 412 41.34 -26.24 -20.61
CA SER A 412 42.53 -26.02 -19.73
C SER A 412 42.12 -25.20 -18.47
N SER A 413 42.20 -25.76 -17.25
CA SER A 413 43.21 -25.54 -16.18
C SER A 413 43.32 -24.14 -15.54
N ASN A 414 42.91 -23.99 -14.27
CA ASN A 414 43.82 -23.86 -13.12
C ASN A 414 43.11 -23.96 -11.76
N SER A 415 43.83 -24.52 -10.80
CA SER A 415 43.42 -25.17 -9.54
C SER A 415 43.84 -24.42 -8.28
N ALA A 416 43.08 -24.58 -7.18
CA ALA A 416 43.54 -24.72 -5.78
C ALA A 416 42.29 -24.84 -4.85
N SER A 417 41.84 -26.03 -4.44
CA SER A 417 42.22 -26.84 -3.24
C SER A 417 41.47 -26.49 -1.92
N SER A 418 40.35 -27.22 -1.70
CA SER A 418 39.85 -27.96 -0.49
C SER A 418 39.81 -27.34 0.94
N PRO A 419 39.07 -27.90 1.94
CA PRO A 419 37.96 -28.89 1.92
C PRO A 419 36.69 -28.49 2.73
N LEU A 420 35.60 -29.23 2.53
CA LEU A 420 34.41 -29.33 3.40
C LEU A 420 34.76 -29.94 4.78
N PRO A 421 33.82 -29.87 5.75
CA PRO A 421 33.29 -31.15 6.22
C PRO A 421 31.76 -31.22 6.38
N ASP A 422 31.33 -32.47 6.29
CA ASP A 422 30.00 -33.04 6.47
C ASP A 422 29.30 -32.69 7.80
N SER A 423 27.97 -32.69 7.79
CA SER A 423 27.18 -33.83 8.30
C SER A 423 25.78 -33.42 8.75
N GLN A 424 24.89 -34.39 8.57
CA GLN A 424 23.46 -34.38 8.82
C GLN A 424 23.12 -34.23 10.30
N ALA A 425 22.04 -33.52 10.59
CA ALA A 425 21.21 -33.79 11.76
C ALA A 425 19.74 -33.65 11.39
N VAL A 426 19.09 -34.79 11.16
CA VAL A 426 17.63 -34.95 11.08
C VAL A 426 17.09 -34.77 12.51
N GLY A 427 16.54 -33.60 12.79
CA GLY A 427 15.89 -33.29 14.06
C GLY A 427 14.37 -33.42 13.94
N ILE A 428 13.82 -34.50 14.49
CA ILE A 428 12.38 -34.70 14.72
C ILE A 428 11.91 -33.61 15.69
N LEU A 429 11.00 -32.73 15.25
CA LEU A 429 10.38 -31.71 16.11
C LEU A 429 8.93 -32.04 16.39
N THR A 430 8.65 -32.24 17.68
CA THR A 430 7.34 -32.36 18.30
C THR A 430 6.58 -31.02 18.24
N PRO A 431 5.24 -31.03 18.22
CA PRO A 431 4.44 -29.81 18.11
C PRO A 431 4.19 -29.25 19.51
N ASN A 432 4.94 -28.22 19.92
CA ASN A 432 4.49 -27.21 20.88
C ASN A 432 5.49 -26.06 20.96
N SER A 433 4.96 -24.83 20.90
CA SER A 433 5.66 -23.52 20.90
C SER A 433 6.36 -23.12 19.58
N VAL A 434 5.60 -22.49 18.68
CA VAL A 434 6.17 -21.77 17.53
C VAL A 434 6.81 -20.47 18.07
N SER A 435 8.09 -20.56 18.41
CA SER A 435 8.95 -19.37 18.49
C SER A 435 9.26 -18.96 17.06
N TYR A 436 8.81 -17.77 16.64
CA TYR A 436 9.08 -17.22 15.32
C TYR A 436 10.57 -16.89 15.20
N LYS A 437 11.38 -17.86 14.76
CA LYS A 437 12.77 -17.62 14.38
C LYS A 437 12.78 -16.83 13.08
N PHE A 438 13.25 -15.58 13.18
CA PHE A 438 13.50 -14.68 12.07
C PHE A 438 14.60 -15.28 11.18
N THR A 439 14.24 -16.05 10.14
CA THR A 439 15.19 -16.51 9.13
C THR A 439 15.47 -15.35 8.19
N GLY A 440 16.74 -14.96 8.07
CA GLY A 440 17.22 -13.78 7.34
C GLY A 440 17.11 -13.85 5.81
N HIS A 441 16.01 -14.39 5.28
CA HIS A 441 15.70 -14.31 3.86
C HIS A 441 15.20 -12.89 3.53
N SER A 442 15.92 -12.20 2.63
CA SER A 442 15.46 -10.95 1.99
C SER A 442 14.22 -11.27 1.14
N VAL A 443 13.20 -10.41 1.25
CA VAL A 443 11.91 -10.59 0.56
C VAL A 443 11.88 -9.67 -0.65
N ASP A 444 11.65 -10.24 -1.83
CA ASP A 444 11.45 -9.46 -3.05
C ASP A 444 10.03 -8.88 -3.11
N TRP A 445 9.87 -7.69 -2.54
CA TRP A 445 8.60 -6.97 -2.54
C TRP A 445 8.17 -6.47 -3.94
N SER A 446 8.99 -6.60 -4.98
CA SER A 446 8.55 -6.30 -6.35
C SER A 446 7.57 -7.34 -6.90
N GLN A 447 7.63 -8.57 -6.36
CA GLN A 447 6.82 -9.69 -6.81
C GLN A 447 5.33 -9.43 -6.61
N ARG A 448 4.55 -9.85 -7.61
CA ARG A 448 3.09 -9.74 -7.57
C ARG A 448 2.50 -10.79 -6.63
N CYS A 449 1.72 -10.34 -5.66
CA CYS A 449 0.98 -11.18 -4.73
C CYS A 449 -0.39 -10.59 -4.37
N LEU A 450 -1.35 -10.57 -5.31
CA LEU A 450 -2.72 -10.03 -5.10
C LEU A 450 -3.46 -10.56 -3.85
N SER A 451 -3.15 -11.77 -3.38
CA SER A 451 -3.63 -12.30 -2.09
C SER A 451 -3.32 -11.42 -0.87
N THR A 452 -2.38 -10.46 -0.97
CA THR A 452 -2.16 -9.43 0.06
C THR A 452 -3.37 -8.53 0.25
N ASN A 453 -4.11 -8.20 -0.82
CA ASN A 453 -5.37 -7.45 -0.74
C ASN A 453 -6.45 -8.27 -0.01
N ILE A 454 -6.50 -9.60 -0.21
CA ILE A 454 -7.43 -10.49 0.50
C ILE A 454 -7.17 -10.49 2.01
N LEU A 455 -5.89 -10.49 2.43
CA LEU A 455 -5.54 -10.37 3.84
C LEU A 455 -6.07 -9.07 4.45
N TRP A 456 -5.91 -7.96 3.74
CA TRP A 456 -6.45 -6.67 4.17
C TRP A 456 -7.98 -6.64 4.19
N LEU A 457 -8.66 -7.25 3.21
CA LEU A 457 -10.12 -7.39 3.23
C LEU A 457 -10.62 -8.19 4.44
N HIS A 458 -9.90 -9.23 4.85
CA HIS A 458 -10.21 -9.94 6.09
C HIS A 458 -10.01 -9.04 7.33
N TYR A 459 -8.96 -8.22 7.35
CA TYR A 459 -8.79 -7.18 8.39
C TYR A 459 -9.94 -6.16 8.39
N ILE A 460 -10.41 -5.71 7.23
CA ILE A 460 -11.55 -4.79 7.13
C ILE A 460 -12.83 -5.44 7.64
N LEU A 461 -13.10 -6.71 7.30
CA LEU A 461 -14.23 -7.46 7.87
C LEU A 461 -14.14 -7.49 9.40
N HIS A 462 -12.96 -7.79 9.95
CA HIS A 462 -12.75 -7.76 11.40
C HIS A 462 -13.13 -6.39 11.99
N LYS A 463 -12.69 -5.28 11.38
CA LYS A 463 -13.00 -3.94 11.87
C LYS A 463 -14.48 -3.59 11.74
N LEU A 464 -15.12 -3.91 10.63
CA LEU A 464 -16.55 -3.69 10.43
C LEU A 464 -17.40 -4.46 11.46
N ILE A 465 -17.04 -5.71 11.74
CA ILE A 465 -17.80 -6.59 12.64
C ILE A 465 -17.55 -6.25 14.12
N TYR A 466 -16.30 -6.01 14.52
CA TYR A 466 -15.92 -5.98 15.93
C TYR A 466 -15.55 -4.59 16.46
N SER A 467 -15.36 -3.59 15.60
CA SER A 467 -14.85 -2.27 16.02
C SER A 467 -15.82 -1.11 15.75
N LYS A 468 -16.89 -1.31 14.97
CA LYS A 468 -17.88 -0.25 14.66
C LYS A 468 -19.04 -0.15 15.66
N GLY A 469 -19.08 -1.03 16.66
CA GLY A 469 -20.07 -0.95 17.75
C GLY A 469 -21.49 -1.33 17.35
N LEU A 470 -21.68 -2.02 16.21
CA LEU A 470 -22.99 -2.53 15.79
C LEU A 470 -23.44 -3.68 16.70
N GLU A 471 -24.70 -3.64 17.13
CA GLU A 471 -25.26 -4.69 17.99
C GLU A 471 -25.46 -6.00 17.22
N SER A 472 -25.20 -7.14 17.87
CA SER A 472 -25.46 -8.44 17.25
C SER A 472 -26.97 -8.63 17.01
N VAL A 473 -27.36 -8.91 15.76
CA VAL A 473 -28.77 -9.09 15.39
C VAL A 473 -29.21 -10.53 15.67
N LYS A 474 -30.35 -10.68 16.37
CA LYS A 474 -31.02 -11.98 16.54
C LYS A 474 -31.91 -12.28 15.35
N LYS A 475 -32.14 -13.57 15.06
CA LYS A 475 -33.04 -13.98 13.99
C LYS A 475 -34.46 -13.42 14.27
N PRO A 476 -35.08 -12.69 13.32
CA PRO A 476 -36.45 -12.21 13.48
C PRO A 476 -37.44 -13.38 13.66
N ASN A 477 -38.47 -13.18 14.49
CA ASN A 477 -39.56 -14.16 14.64
C ASN A 477 -40.52 -14.05 13.46
N VAL A 478 -40.81 -15.18 12.79
CA VAL A 478 -41.53 -15.34 11.49
C VAL A 478 -43.02 -14.88 11.50
N LYS A 479 -43.45 -14.01 12.41
CA LYS A 479 -44.85 -13.60 12.54
C LYS A 479 -45.06 -12.15 12.10
N LYS A 480 -45.52 -12.03 10.84
CA LYS A 480 -46.09 -10.87 10.09
C LYS A 480 -45.13 -10.10 9.18
N SER A 481 -45.56 -9.89 7.94
CA SER A 481 -44.99 -8.96 6.96
C SER A 481 -45.35 -7.52 7.33
N SER A 482 -44.40 -6.82 7.94
CA SER A 482 -44.42 -5.36 8.08
C SER A 482 -43.07 -4.83 7.61
N ASN A 483 -42.96 -3.58 7.16
CA ASN A 483 -41.68 -3.00 6.72
C ASN A 483 -40.58 -3.12 7.79
N ASN A 484 -40.96 -3.00 9.07
CA ASN A 484 -40.05 -3.23 10.20
C ASN A 484 -39.51 -4.67 10.29
N TYR A 485 -40.30 -5.68 9.90
CA TYR A 485 -39.85 -7.07 9.84
C TYR A 485 -38.85 -7.26 8.69
N THR A 486 -39.15 -6.73 7.50
CA THR A 486 -38.25 -6.79 6.33
C THR A 486 -36.89 -6.16 6.64
N ARG A 487 -36.88 -4.96 7.23
CA ARG A 487 -35.65 -4.28 7.65
C ARG A 487 -34.85 -5.09 8.67
N SER A 488 -35.52 -5.70 9.65
CA SER A 488 -34.86 -6.57 10.63
C SER A 488 -34.29 -7.85 10.00
N GLU A 489 -34.92 -8.38 8.96
CA GLU A 489 -34.45 -9.56 8.22
C GLU A 489 -33.24 -9.23 7.35
N GLU A 490 -33.25 -8.08 6.65
CA GLU A 490 -32.12 -7.57 5.88
C GLU A 490 -30.90 -7.32 6.76
N GLU A 491 -31.08 -6.69 7.92
CA GLU A 491 -30.03 -6.47 8.92
C GLU A 491 -29.43 -7.80 9.38
N TYR A 492 -30.29 -8.76 9.74
CA TYR A 492 -29.86 -10.09 10.17
C TYR A 492 -29.08 -10.83 9.06
N MET A 493 -29.56 -10.75 7.82
CA MET A 493 -28.93 -11.41 6.67
C MET A 493 -27.59 -10.76 6.33
N SER A 494 -27.48 -9.43 6.37
CA SER A 494 -26.25 -8.67 6.15
C SER A 494 -25.19 -9.04 7.19
N TYR A 495 -25.55 -9.04 8.48
CA TYR A 495 -24.69 -9.52 9.57
C TYR A 495 -24.22 -10.95 9.35
N LYS A 496 -25.14 -11.87 9.04
CA LYS A 496 -24.80 -13.29 8.81
C LYS A 496 -23.87 -13.48 7.62
N LYS A 497 -24.06 -12.72 6.53
CA LYS A 497 -23.20 -12.75 5.35
C LYS A 497 -21.78 -12.26 5.68
N LEU A 498 -21.63 -11.15 6.39
CA LEU A 498 -20.33 -10.62 6.82
C LEU A 498 -19.55 -11.62 7.69
N ILE A 499 -20.22 -12.23 8.68
CA ILE A 499 -19.61 -13.26 9.53
C ILE A 499 -19.16 -14.47 8.70
N SER A 500 -19.98 -14.87 7.72
CA SER A 500 -19.65 -16.00 6.84
C SER A 500 -18.41 -15.70 6.01
N LEU A 501 -18.33 -14.51 5.41
CA LEU A 501 -17.16 -14.04 4.65
C LEU A 501 -15.91 -13.96 5.53
N TYR A 502 -16.04 -13.43 6.74
CA TYR A 502 -14.94 -13.35 7.71
C TYR A 502 -14.34 -14.74 7.97
N HIS A 503 -15.18 -15.76 8.20
CA HIS A 503 -14.70 -17.14 8.36
C HIS A 503 -14.19 -17.81 7.08
N CYS A 504 -14.62 -17.38 5.90
CA CYS A 504 -14.10 -17.91 4.63
C CYS A 504 -12.72 -17.36 4.31
N LEU A 505 -12.49 -16.08 4.62
CA LEU A 505 -11.25 -15.35 4.35
C LEU A 505 -10.19 -15.47 5.45
N ASP A 506 -10.46 -16.20 6.54
CA ASP A 506 -9.51 -16.37 7.64
C ASP A 506 -8.26 -17.14 7.18
N PRO A 507 -7.08 -16.50 7.15
CA PRO A 507 -5.83 -17.14 6.71
C PRO A 507 -5.33 -18.23 7.67
N LYS A 508 -5.85 -18.28 8.91
CA LYS A 508 -5.48 -19.29 9.93
C LYS A 508 -6.37 -20.54 9.87
N LYS A 509 -7.43 -20.53 9.06
CA LYS A 509 -8.36 -21.66 8.94
C LYS A 509 -7.68 -22.85 8.24
N VAL A 510 -7.66 -23.98 8.94
CA VAL A 510 -7.10 -25.24 8.41
C VAL A 510 -8.14 -25.91 7.50
N SER A 511 -7.72 -26.29 6.29
CA SER A 511 -8.55 -27.08 5.37
C SER A 511 -8.96 -28.41 6.00
N SER A 512 -10.26 -28.73 5.94
CA SER A 512 -10.83 -30.02 6.35
C SER A 512 -10.27 -31.22 5.57
N SER A 513 -9.62 -31.01 4.41
CA SER A 513 -8.96 -32.06 3.64
C SER A 513 -7.61 -32.51 4.20
N SER A 514 -7.09 -31.84 5.24
CA SER A 514 -5.78 -32.14 5.84
C SER A 514 -5.85 -33.16 7.00
N ILE A 515 -7.06 -33.60 7.38
CA ILE A 515 -7.26 -34.62 8.41
C ILE A 515 -7.22 -35.99 7.72
N THR A 516 -6.04 -36.42 7.30
CA THR A 516 -5.83 -37.82 6.94
C THR A 516 -5.87 -38.66 8.21
N SER A 517 -6.73 -39.66 8.20
CA SER A 517 -6.94 -40.65 9.24
C SER A 517 -5.63 -41.30 9.72
N SER A 518 -5.22 -40.93 10.93
CA SER A 518 -4.46 -41.82 11.80
C SER A 518 -5.05 -41.70 13.20
N THR A 519 -5.91 -42.63 13.55
CA THR A 519 -6.40 -42.85 14.92
C THR A 519 -5.31 -43.60 15.71
N PRO A 520 -4.80 -43.05 16.82
CA PRO A 520 -4.37 -43.86 17.94
C PRO A 520 -5.55 -44.02 18.88
N LYS A 521 -5.93 -45.28 19.14
CA LYS A 521 -6.91 -45.63 20.17
C LYS A 521 -6.39 -45.19 21.54
N GLY A 522 -7.28 -44.56 22.30
CA GLY A 522 -7.22 -44.53 23.76
C GLY A 522 -6.66 -43.24 24.36
N GLU A 523 -7.56 -42.39 24.87
CA GLU A 523 -7.56 -41.99 26.28
C GLU A 523 -8.79 -41.12 26.58
N HIS A 524 -9.57 -41.58 27.55
CA HIS A 524 -10.70 -40.86 28.11
C HIS A 524 -10.23 -39.60 28.85
N LYS A 525 -10.56 -38.39 28.37
CA LYS A 525 -10.67 -37.21 29.24
C LYS A 525 -11.91 -36.36 28.91
N ARG A 526 -12.65 -36.13 30.00
CA ARG A 526 -13.94 -35.46 30.22
C ARG A 526 -14.28 -34.31 29.26
N ASN A 527 -15.45 -34.43 28.63
CA ASN A 527 -16.19 -33.37 27.96
C ASN A 527 -16.60 -32.29 28.97
N ASN A 528 -16.20 -31.04 28.73
CA ASN A 528 -16.94 -29.88 29.18
C ASN A 528 -17.78 -29.39 28.00
N SER A 529 -19.00 -29.92 27.90
CA SER A 529 -20.00 -29.54 26.92
C SER A 529 -20.71 -28.28 27.39
N ASN A 530 -20.41 -27.13 26.79
CA ASN A 530 -21.32 -25.98 26.74
C ASN A 530 -20.92 -25.07 25.58
N ASN A 531 -21.36 -25.45 24.38
CA ASN A 531 -21.70 -24.56 23.25
C ASN A 531 -21.97 -25.43 22.01
N LYS A 532 -23.09 -26.16 22.04
CA LYS A 532 -23.71 -26.75 20.84
C LYS A 532 -25.15 -26.29 20.80
N ASN A 533 -25.39 -25.18 20.12
CA ASN A 533 -26.67 -24.86 19.51
C ASN A 533 -26.40 -24.01 18.26
N ILE A 534 -25.82 -24.66 17.24
CA ILE A 534 -25.72 -24.10 15.89
C ILE A 534 -26.96 -24.59 15.13
N PHE A 535 -27.89 -23.65 14.92
CA PHE A 535 -29.18 -23.87 14.30
C PHE A 535 -29.05 -24.29 12.82
N LYS A 536 -29.89 -25.26 12.43
CA LYS A 536 -30.07 -25.73 11.06
C LYS A 536 -30.81 -24.67 10.23
N LEU A 537 -30.16 -24.17 9.18
CA LEU A 537 -30.81 -23.65 7.99
C LEU A 537 -30.51 -24.66 6.88
N SER A 538 -31.53 -25.38 6.43
CA SER A 538 -31.45 -26.36 5.35
C SER A 538 -30.85 -25.69 4.09
N GLY A 539 -29.64 -26.12 3.71
CA GLY A 539 -28.96 -25.76 2.46
C GLY A 539 -27.78 -24.78 2.54
N LYS A 540 -27.49 -24.15 3.70
CA LYS A 540 -26.48 -23.06 3.80
C LYS A 540 -25.25 -23.35 4.68
N GLN A 541 -25.15 -24.53 5.31
CA GLN A 541 -24.00 -24.89 6.18
C GLN A 541 -22.75 -25.34 5.40
N ASP A 542 -22.81 -25.43 4.06
CA ASP A 542 -21.73 -26.00 3.25
C ASP A 542 -20.70 -24.95 2.78
N ILE A 543 -21.09 -23.69 2.62
CA ILE A 543 -20.19 -22.64 2.09
C ILE A 543 -19.03 -22.39 3.08
N GLU A 544 -19.33 -22.21 4.37
CA GLU A 544 -18.30 -21.99 5.40
C GLU A 544 -17.39 -23.20 5.62
N LYS A 545 -17.82 -24.42 5.24
CA LYS A 545 -17.01 -25.64 5.43
C LYS A 545 -16.09 -25.94 4.25
N ASN A 546 -16.43 -25.42 3.07
CA ASN A 546 -15.79 -25.82 1.82
C ASN A 546 -14.78 -24.81 1.30
N PHE A 547 -14.82 -23.56 1.78
CA PHE A 547 -13.92 -22.51 1.31
C PHE A 547 -13.01 -21.97 2.43
N ASN A 548 -11.79 -21.64 2.04
CA ASN A 548 -10.74 -21.07 2.88
C ASN A 548 -9.96 -19.99 2.12
N PHE A 549 -9.12 -19.24 2.84
CA PHE A 549 -8.31 -18.16 2.28
C PHE A 549 -7.52 -18.53 1.02
N LYS A 550 -6.98 -19.76 0.93
CA LYS A 550 -6.15 -20.20 -0.20
C LYS A 550 -6.93 -20.38 -1.50
N ASP A 551 -8.25 -20.39 -1.44
CA ASP A 551 -9.11 -20.50 -2.62
C ASP A 551 -9.21 -19.17 -3.39
N PHE A 552 -8.75 -18.06 -2.79
CA PHE A 552 -8.77 -16.71 -3.38
C PHE A 552 -7.36 -16.23 -3.72
N LYS A 553 -7.04 -16.16 -5.02
CA LYS A 553 -5.74 -15.68 -5.53
C LYS A 553 -5.76 -14.19 -5.83
N SER A 554 -6.92 -13.61 -6.12
CA SER A 554 -7.18 -12.18 -6.37
C SER A 554 -8.48 -11.74 -5.70
N VAL A 555 -8.72 -10.43 -5.66
CA VAL A 555 -10.00 -9.85 -5.21
C VAL A 555 -11.12 -10.14 -6.21
N ASP A 556 -10.80 -10.30 -7.50
CA ASP A 556 -11.77 -10.74 -8.50
C ASP A 556 -12.32 -12.15 -8.18
N ASP A 557 -11.49 -13.09 -7.72
CA ASP A 557 -11.96 -14.41 -7.26
C ASP A 557 -13.00 -14.30 -6.13
N LEU A 558 -12.81 -13.32 -5.23
CA LEU A 558 -13.74 -13.02 -4.14
C LEU A 558 -15.03 -12.39 -4.65
N LEU A 559 -14.95 -11.49 -5.62
CA LEU A 559 -16.13 -10.91 -6.27
C LEU A 559 -16.96 -11.99 -6.97
N GLU A 560 -16.31 -12.87 -7.75
CA GLU A 560 -16.98 -13.99 -8.41
C GLU A 560 -17.62 -14.96 -7.42
N PHE A 561 -16.92 -15.27 -6.31
CA PHE A 561 -17.49 -16.05 -5.22
C PHE A 561 -18.74 -15.37 -4.64
N GLY A 562 -18.67 -14.06 -4.42
CA GLY A 562 -19.79 -13.25 -3.96
C GLY A 562 -21.02 -13.40 -4.86
N ILE A 563 -20.83 -13.31 -6.18
CA ILE A 563 -21.90 -13.44 -7.18
C ILE A 563 -22.46 -14.87 -7.16
N ARG A 564 -21.58 -15.88 -7.27
CA ARG A 564 -21.96 -17.30 -7.35
C ARG A 564 -22.77 -17.76 -6.14
N HIS A 565 -22.46 -17.23 -4.96
CA HIS A 565 -23.13 -17.58 -3.72
C HIS A 565 -24.21 -16.56 -3.29
N LYS A 566 -24.61 -15.64 -4.18
CA LYS A 566 -25.68 -14.64 -3.96
C LYS A 566 -25.43 -13.75 -2.73
N PHE A 567 -24.16 -13.46 -2.47
CA PHE A 567 -23.80 -12.33 -1.63
C PHE A 567 -24.18 -11.05 -2.36
N ILE A 568 -23.69 -10.88 -3.59
CA ILE A 568 -23.93 -9.71 -4.44
C ILE A 568 -24.76 -10.10 -5.67
N ASP A 569 -25.48 -9.15 -6.26
CA ASP A 569 -26.20 -9.39 -7.52
C ASP A 569 -25.22 -9.51 -8.70
N SER A 570 -25.46 -10.46 -9.60
CA SER A 570 -24.74 -10.61 -10.86
C SER A 570 -24.71 -9.36 -11.74
N ARG A 571 -25.69 -8.45 -11.60
CA ARG A 571 -25.74 -7.16 -12.32
C ARG A 571 -24.72 -6.15 -11.80
N GLU A 572 -24.06 -6.42 -10.68
CA GLU A 572 -23.04 -5.56 -10.06
C GLU A 572 -21.61 -5.95 -10.45
N LYS A 573 -21.41 -6.87 -11.42
CA LYS A 573 -20.09 -7.22 -11.99
C LYS A 573 -19.67 -6.24 -13.06
#